data_AF-A0A7C6E836-F1
#
_entry.id   AF-A0A7C6E836-F1
#
_cell.length_a   1.000
_cell.length_b   1.000
_cell.length_c   1.000
_cell.angle_alpha   90.00
_cell.angle_beta   90.00
_cell.angle_gamma   90.00
#
_symmetry.space_group_name_H-M   'P 1'
#
loop_
_entity.id
_entity.type
_entity.pdbx_description
1 polymer ?
#
loop_
_entity_poly.entity_id
_entity_poly.type
_entity_poly.pdbx_seq_one_letter_code
_entity_poly.pdbx_strand_id
1 'polypeptide(L)' 'MAVYNGPSCKRCRALGLKLFLKGDRCVSEKCAFERSPYPPGKDKTSRRKLKSYTE' A
#
# COMPACT_ATOMS: atom_id res chain seq x y z
N MET A 1 4.92 17.68 15.93
CA MET A 1 4.20 16.94 14.85
C MET A 1 5.18 16.00 14.16
N ALA A 2 4.84 14.71 14.03
CA ALA A 2 5.72 13.76 13.34
C ALA A 2 5.23 13.53 11.91
N VAL A 3 6.09 13.80 10.93
CA VAL A 3 5.81 13.56 9.51
C VAL A 3 6.29 12.16 9.15
N TYR A 4 5.50 11.41 8.37
CA TYR A 4 5.93 10.09 7.90
C TYR A 4 6.85 10.21 6.69
N ASN A 5 8.14 9.93 6.89
CA ASN A 5 9.16 9.91 5.84
C ASN A 5 9.46 8.50 5.31
N GLY A 6 8.64 7.52 5.68
CA GLY A 6 8.81 6.13 5.24
C GLY A 6 8.40 5.90 3.78
N PRO A 7 8.50 4.66 3.28
CA PRO A 7 8.14 4.32 1.91
C PRO A 7 6.64 4.55 1.65
N SER A 8 6.29 5.57 0.87
CA SER A 8 4.89 5.94 0.59
C SER A 8 4.12 4.87 -0.20
N CYS A 9 4.79 4.20 -1.15
CA CYS A 9 4.18 3.12 -1.94
C CYS A 9 3.80 1.90 -1.09
N LYS A 10 4.45 1.72 0.08
CA LYS A 10 4.13 0.64 1.02
C LYS A 10 2.70 0.80 1.56
N ARG A 11 2.26 2.03 1.81
CA ARG A 11 0.92 2.33 2.31
C ARG A 11 -0.15 2.05 1.27
N CYS A 12 0.04 2.49 0.03
CA CYS A 12 -0.90 2.20 -1.06
C CYS A 12 -1.11 0.68 -1.22
N ARG A 13 -0.01 -0.09 -1.20
CA ARG A 13 -0.06 -1.56 -1.33
C ARG A 13 -0.64 -2.26 -0.10
N ALA A 14 -0.37 -1.75 1.10
CA ALA A 14 -0.89 -2.33 2.34
C ALA A 14 -2.40 -2.09 2.50
N LEU A 15 -2.91 -0.97 1.98
CA LEU A 15 -4.32 -0.59 2.06
C LEU A 15 -5.15 -1.05 0.86
N GLY A 16 -4.51 -1.50 -0.22
CA GLY A 16 -5.22 -1.91 -1.44
C GLY A 16 -5.82 -0.74 -2.23
N LEU A 17 -5.37 0.50 -1.99
CA LEU A 17 -5.93 1.72 -2.57
C LEU A 17 -4.82 2.66 -3.07
N LYS A 18 -5.03 3.32 -4.21
CA LYS A 18 -4.10 4.35 -4.72
C LYS A 18 -4.29 5.66 -3.96
N LEU A 19 -3.31 6.00 -3.12
CA LEU A 19 -3.29 7.25 -2.34
C LEU A 19 -2.60 8.43 -3.04
N PHE A 20 -2.02 8.22 -4.24
CA PHE A 20 -1.32 9.25 -5.03
C PHE A 20 -0.23 10.07 -4.30
N LEU A 21 0.37 9.53 -3.24
CA LEU A 21 1.40 10.20 -2.42
C LEU A 21 2.72 10.54 -3.14
N LYS A 22 2.89 10.13 -4.41
CA LYS A 22 4.09 10.43 -5.22
C LYS A 22 3.77 11.22 -6.50
N GLY A 23 2.55 11.74 -6.65
CA GLY A 23 2.16 12.55 -7.83
C GLY A 23 2.31 11.78 -9.14
N ASP A 24 3.11 12.32 -10.06
CA ASP A 24 3.29 11.82 -11.45
C ASP A 24 3.68 10.35 -11.53
N ARG A 25 4.50 9.87 -10.59
CA ARG A 25 4.90 8.46 -10.55
C ARG A 25 3.72 7.51 -10.30
N CYS A 26 2.68 7.96 -9.61
CA CYS A 26 1.49 7.16 -9.32
C CYS A 26 0.54 7.02 -10.51
N VAL A 27 0.64 7.91 -11.50
CA VAL A 27 -0.13 7.89 -12.76
C VAL A 27 0.62 7.09 -13.84
N SER A 28 1.95 7.09 -13.79
CA SER A 28 2.76 6.26 -14.69
C SER A 28 2.70 4.76 -14.37
N GLU A 29 3.02 3.92 -15.37
CA GLU A 29 3.20 2.47 -15.24
C GLU A 29 4.36 2.04 -14.31
N LYS A 30 5.13 3.01 -13.81
CA LYS A 30 6.17 2.81 -12.79
C LYS A 30 5.57 2.77 -11.37
N CYS A 31 4.26 2.88 -11.22
CA CYS A 31 3.56 2.80 -9.95
C CYS A 31 3.70 1.39 -9.36
N ALA A 32 4.20 1.32 -8.12
CA ALA A 32 4.40 0.04 -7.43
C ALA A 32 3.07 -0.69 -7.12
N PHE A 33 1.95 0.04 -7.11
CA PHE A 33 0.62 -0.53 -6.92
C PHE A 33 0.16 -1.33 -8.15
N GLU A 34 0.39 -0.80 -9.35
CA GLU A 34 0.03 -1.49 -10.60
C GLU A 34 0.93 -2.69 -10.85
N ARG A 35 2.24 -2.53 -10.65
CA ARG A 35 3.20 -3.63 -10.84
C ARG A 35 3.09 -4.73 -9.80
N SER A 36 2.59 -4.40 -8.60
CA SER A 36 2.58 -5.34 -7.49
C SER A 36 1.45 -4.99 -6.52
N PRO A 37 0.19 -5.36 -6.85
CA PRO A 37 -0.99 -4.97 -6.09
C PRO A 37 -1.09 -5.67 -4.72
N TYR A 38 -0.22 -6.64 -4.46
CA TYR A 38 -0.20 -7.39 -3.21
C TYR A 38 0.42 -6.61 -2.04
N PRO A 39 -0.01 -6.86 -0.80
CA PRO A 39 0.55 -6.22 0.38
C PRO A 39 2.06 -6.51 0.50
N PRO A 40 2.84 -5.55 1.00
CA PRO A 40 4.27 -5.71 1.19
C PRO A 40 4.55 -6.63 2.39
N GLY A 41 5.34 -7.69 2.19
CA GLY A 41 5.68 -8.67 3.22
C GLY A 41 6.23 -9.98 2.65
N LYS A 42 6.59 -10.92 3.53
CA LYS A 42 7.03 -12.28 3.14
C LYS A 42 5.87 -13.09 2.55
N ASP A 43 4.67 -12.97 3.15
CA ASP A 43 3.46 -13.64 2.68
C ASP A 43 2.65 -12.73 1.75
N LYS A 44 3.02 -12.71 0.48
CA LYS A 44 2.42 -11.81 -0.53
C LYS A 44 0.98 -12.18 -0.88
N THR A 45 0.57 -13.43 -0.66
CA THR A 45 -0.74 -13.98 -1.04
C THR A 45 -1.66 -14.23 0.15
N SER A 46 -1.17 -14.09 1.38
CA SER A 46 -1.97 -14.33 2.56
C SER A 46 -3.01 -13.22 2.72
N ARG A 47 -4.28 -13.55 2.46
CA ARG A 47 -5.40 -12.67 2.75
C ARG A 47 -5.52 -12.55 4.27
N ARG A 48 -5.27 -11.36 4.82
CA ARG A 48 -5.54 -11.10 6.24
C ARG A 48 -7.05 -11.26 6.48
N LYS A 49 -7.40 -12.16 7.39
CA LYS A 49 -8.77 -12.26 7.92
C LYS A 49 -9.06 -10.95 8.66
N LEU A 50 -10.01 -10.15 8.16
CA LEU A 50 -10.43 -8.94 8.85
C LEU A 50 -11.13 -9.38 10.14
N LYS A 51 -10.53 -9.10 11.29
CA LYS A 51 -11.21 -9.19 12.58
C LYS A 51 -11.94 -7.87 12.82
N SER A 52 -13.19 -7.97 13.24
CA SER A 52 -13.93 -6.90 13.92
C SER A 52 -13.08 -6.40 15.09
N TYR A 53 -12.91 -5.09 15.21
CA TYR A 53 -12.27 -4.48 16.37
C TYR A 53 -13.24 -4.38 17.56
N THR A 54 -14.51 -4.71 17.36
CA THR A 54 -15.62 -4.48 18.30
C THR A 54 -16.28 -5.76 18.81
N GLU A 55 -15.51 -6.83 18.98
CA GLU A 55 -15.90 -8.02 19.76
C GLU A 55 -14.86 -8.27 20.85
#